data_AF-A0A5E4QSI4-F1
#
_entry.id   AF-A0A5E4QSI4-F1
#
_cell.length_a   1.000
_cell.length_b   1.000
_cell.length_c   1.000
_cell.angle_alpha   90.00
_cell.angle_beta   90.00
_cell.angle_gamma   90.00
#
_symmetry.space_group_name_H-M   'P 1'
#
loop_
_entity.id
_entity.type
_entity.pdbx_description
1 polymer ?
#
loop_
_entity_poly.entity_id
_entity_poly.type
_entity_poly.pdbx_seq_one_letter_code
_entity_poly.pdbx_strand_id
1 'polypeptide(L)'
;MATHEVLALVQFVPETGISEEEALDLIERTAPPEDVESDQDVLVVHRDTDPFVDKFDEEDDGGVVVCGRAALVRLSAGCVVVVRRAPLATLFYRNMLPELPVTTCPACHTLYYTEDYEVQLVTRGHCGFCRQPAACDQSEDHERIYMPLEDLQIDSEN
;
A
#
# COMPACT_ATOMS: atom_id res chain seq x y z
N MET A 1 8.89 13.12 -22.07
CA MET A 1 9.69 13.06 -20.84
C MET A 1 8.77 12.52 -19.76
N ALA A 2 9.14 11.45 -19.05
CA ALA A 2 8.39 10.99 -17.89
C ALA A 2 8.79 11.89 -16.72
N THR A 3 7.89 12.75 -16.28
CA THR A 3 8.05 13.50 -15.03
C THR A 3 7.78 12.52 -13.91
N HIS A 4 8.83 12.09 -13.20
CA HIS A 4 8.64 11.35 -11.95
C HIS A 4 8.16 12.34 -10.90
N GLU A 5 6.93 12.18 -10.45
CA GLU A 5 6.38 12.97 -9.35
C GLU A 5 7.06 12.54 -8.04
N VAL A 6 7.42 13.51 -7.20
CA VAL A 6 8.02 13.22 -5.90
C VAL A 6 6.87 12.88 -4.96
N LEU A 7 6.75 11.61 -4.61
CA LEU A 7 5.71 11.15 -3.67
C LEU A 7 6.10 11.54 -2.25
N ALA A 8 5.15 12.07 -1.49
CA ALA A 8 5.32 12.39 -0.07
C ALA A 8 5.30 11.13 0.81
N LEU A 9 6.27 10.23 0.59
CA LEU A 9 6.41 8.95 1.27
C LEU A 9 7.66 8.94 2.14
N VAL A 10 7.53 8.38 3.34
CA VAL A 10 8.65 8.13 4.25
C VAL A 10 8.86 6.63 4.38
N GLN A 11 10.05 6.15 4.02
CA GLN A 11 10.40 4.74 4.21
C GLN A 11 10.67 4.47 5.69
N PHE A 12 10.12 3.38 6.21
CA PHE A 12 10.39 2.93 7.57
C PHE A 12 10.66 1.42 7.62
N VAL A 13 11.32 0.97 8.68
CA VAL A 13 11.52 -0.44 8.99
C VAL A 13 11.05 -0.73 10.41
N PRO A 14 10.40 -1.88 10.64
CA PRO A 14 10.07 -2.30 11.99
C PRO A 14 11.35 -2.59 12.80
N GLU A 15 11.29 -2.35 14.11
CA GLU A 15 12.39 -2.63 15.04
C GLU A 15 12.81 -4.11 15.03
N THR A 16 14.10 -4.39 15.30
CA THR A 16 14.68 -5.74 15.34
C THR A 16 14.01 -6.59 16.43
N GLY A 17 13.02 -7.40 16.04
CA GLY A 17 12.19 -8.19 16.96
C GLY A 17 10.72 -8.31 16.53
N ILE A 18 10.31 -7.51 15.56
CA ILE A 18 8.96 -7.53 14.97
C ILE A 18 9.07 -8.15 13.58
N SER A 19 8.32 -9.23 13.31
CA SER A 19 8.25 -9.82 11.97
C SER A 19 7.40 -8.96 11.03
N GLU A 20 7.55 -9.14 9.71
CA GLU A 20 6.73 -8.42 8.72
C GLU A 20 5.22 -8.65 8.97
N GLU A 21 4.85 -9.89 9.31
CA GLU A 21 3.47 -10.27 9.65
C GLU A 21 2.99 -9.61 10.96
N GLU A 22 3.83 -9.58 12.01
CA GLU A 22 3.51 -8.89 13.27
C GLU A 22 3.36 -7.38 13.03
N ALA A 23 4.21 -6.78 12.21
CA ALA A 23 4.12 -5.36 11.89
C ALA A 23 2.81 -5.02 11.16
N LEU A 24 2.38 -5.87 10.22
CA LEU A 24 1.11 -5.71 9.50
C LEU A 24 -0.09 -5.86 10.44
N ASP A 25 -0.08 -6.86 11.33
CA ASP A 25 -1.13 -7.04 12.35
C ASP A 25 -1.26 -5.81 13.25
N LEU A 26 -0.12 -5.26 13.72
CA LEU A 26 -0.12 -4.07 14.58
C LEU A 26 -0.68 -2.83 13.87
N ILE A 27 -0.44 -2.69 12.56
CA ILE A 27 -0.95 -1.58 11.74
C ILE A 27 -2.45 -1.76 11.44
N GLU A 28 -2.89 -2.98 11.12
CA GLU A 28 -4.29 -3.29 10.81
C GLU A 28 -5.19 -3.19 12.05
N ARG A 29 -4.64 -3.51 13.23
CA ARG A 29 -5.35 -3.45 14.51
C ARG A 29 -5.56 -2.04 15.05
N THR A 30 -5.01 -1.01 14.41
CA THR A 30 -5.39 0.38 14.69
C THR A 30 -6.88 0.53 14.39
N ALA A 31 -7.69 0.38 15.43
CA ALA A 31 -9.13 0.55 15.38
C ALA A 31 -9.48 1.95 14.85
N PRO A 32 -10.64 2.13 14.19
CA PRO A 32 -11.15 3.48 13.93
C PRO A 32 -11.19 4.24 15.26
N PRO A 33 -10.98 5.58 15.25
CA PRO A 33 -11.09 6.36 16.47
C PRO A 33 -12.48 6.09 17.05
N GLU A 34 -12.54 5.44 18.21
CA GLU A 34 -13.79 5.32 18.96
C GLU A 34 -14.33 6.73 19.17
N ASP A 35 -15.60 6.92 18.80
CA ASP A 35 -16.34 8.17 18.84
C ASP A 35 -16.10 8.95 20.15
N VAL A 36 -15.58 10.17 20.02
CA VAL A 36 -15.79 11.22 21.02
C VAL A 36 -16.75 12.24 20.45
N GLU A 37 -18.04 11.95 20.57
CA GLU A 37 -19.05 13.01 20.64
C GLU A 37 -18.74 13.89 21.87
N SER A 38 -18.16 15.07 21.66
CA SER A 38 -18.31 16.20 22.57
C SER A 38 -18.13 17.51 21.83
N ASP A 39 -19.28 18.13 21.63
CA ASP A 39 -19.52 19.56 21.48
C ASP A 39 -18.45 20.46 22.15
N GLN A 40 -18.14 21.56 21.44
CA GLN A 40 -17.48 22.80 21.88
C GLN A 40 -15.95 22.91 21.72
N ASP A 41 -15.58 23.74 20.75
CA ASP A 41 -14.54 24.79 20.83
C ASP A 41 -13.28 24.46 21.65
N VAL A 42 -12.29 23.84 20.99
CA VAL A 42 -10.88 24.25 20.89
C VAL A 42 -10.23 23.22 19.98
N LEU A 43 -9.70 23.63 18.82
CA LEU A 43 -8.75 22.81 18.06
C LEU A 43 -7.45 22.70 18.87
N VAL A 44 -7.44 21.86 19.90
CA VAL A 44 -6.20 21.33 20.45
C VAL A 44 -5.77 20.30 19.42
N VAL A 45 -5.04 20.77 18.41
CA VAL A 45 -4.14 19.89 17.68
C VAL A 45 -3.28 19.27 18.77
N HIS A 46 -3.58 18.05 19.20
CA HIS A 46 -2.63 17.22 19.91
C HIS A 46 -1.51 17.01 18.91
N ARG A 47 -0.62 18.00 18.89
CA ARG A 47 0.67 18.00 18.22
C ARG A 47 1.56 17.09 19.05
N ASP A 48 1.08 15.87 19.31
CA ASP A 48 1.84 14.73 19.79
C ASP A 48 2.87 14.49 18.71
N THR A 49 4.00 15.17 18.85
CA THR A 49 5.25 15.11 18.09
C THR A 49 5.29 13.84 17.26
N ASP A 50 4.75 13.90 16.05
CA ASP A 50 4.67 12.74 15.19
C ASP A 50 6.11 12.50 14.74
N PRO A 51 6.72 11.34 15.10
CA PRO A 51 8.14 11.09 14.83
C PRO A 51 8.47 11.12 13.33
N PHE A 52 7.46 11.12 12.45
CA PHE A 52 7.61 11.25 11.01
C PHE A 52 7.51 12.69 10.51
N VAL A 53 6.90 13.61 11.27
CA VAL A 53 6.80 15.04 10.91
C VAL A 53 8.11 15.76 11.20
N ASP A 54 8.77 15.42 12.32
CA ASP A 54 10.09 15.97 12.67
C ASP A 54 11.16 15.56 11.64
N LYS A 55 11.08 14.31 11.15
CA LYS A 55 11.94 13.76 10.09
C LYS A 55 11.65 14.30 8.67
N PHE A 56 10.54 15.03 8.49
CA PHE A 56 10.19 15.64 7.21
C PHE A 56 10.75 17.06 7.08
N ASP A 57 11.00 17.73 8.21
CA ASP A 57 11.55 19.10 8.28
C ASP A 57 13.09 19.11 8.38
N GLU A 58 13.68 18.06 8.97
CA GLU A 58 15.13 17.83 8.88
C GLU A 58 15.46 17.34 7.46
N GLU A 59 16.27 18.08 6.70
CA GLU A 59 16.92 17.68 5.43
C GLU A 59 17.89 16.47 5.60
N ASP A 60 17.51 15.48 6.42
CA ASP A 60 18.28 14.27 6.70
C ASP A 60 17.97 13.20 5.64
N ASP A 61 18.74 13.32 4.56
CA ASP A 61 19.07 12.31 3.54
C ASP A 61 18.55 10.89 3.82
N GLY A 62 17.36 10.55 3.31
CA GLY A 62 16.94 9.16 3.09
C GLY A 62 16.99 8.23 4.32
N GLY A 63 16.97 8.79 5.53
CA GLY A 63 17.12 8.05 6.78
C GLY A 63 15.91 7.17 7.03
N VAL A 64 16.05 5.87 6.81
CA VAL A 64 15.00 4.90 7.10
C VAL A 64 14.57 5.02 8.56
N VAL A 65 13.30 5.37 8.80
CA VAL A 65 12.76 5.51 10.16
C VAL A 65 12.60 4.13 10.79
N VAL A 66 13.13 3.91 11.99
CA VAL A 66 12.93 2.66 12.73
C VAL A 66 11.69 2.79 13.61
N CYS A 67 10.70 1.94 13.38
CA CYS A 67 9.42 1.96 14.09
C CYS A 67 9.35 0.81 15.10
N GLY A 68 9.30 1.14 16.39
CA GLY A 68 8.95 0.19 17.44
C GLY A 68 7.46 -0.14 17.46
N ARG A 69 7.06 -1.13 18.26
CA ARG A 69 5.65 -1.59 18.38
C ARG A 69 4.66 -0.46 18.67
N ALA A 70 5.01 0.46 19.57
CA ALA A 70 4.16 1.59 19.93
C ALA A 70 3.93 2.58 18.78
N ALA A 71 4.90 2.73 17.87
CA ALA A 71 4.76 3.57 16.68
C ALA A 71 3.88 2.89 15.61
N LEU A 72 4.03 1.57 15.43
CA LEU A 72 3.23 0.79 14.48
C LEU A 72 1.74 0.76 14.84
N VAL A 73 1.40 0.64 16.13
CA VAL A 73 0.01 0.68 16.64
C VAL A 73 -0.63 2.07 16.50
N ARG A 74 0.17 3.12 16.38
CA ARG A 74 -0.35 4.48 16.14
C ARG A 74 -0.47 4.78 14.65
N LEU A 75 0.13 3.96 13.80
CA LEU A 75 0.08 4.11 12.35
C LEU A 75 -1.30 3.67 11.85
N SER A 76 -1.92 4.51 11.02
CA SER A 76 -3.18 4.18 10.36
C SER A 76 -2.92 3.32 9.12
N ALA A 77 -3.56 2.16 9.02
CA ALA A 77 -3.42 1.25 7.88
C ALA A 77 -3.66 1.93 6.52
N GLY A 78 -4.61 2.88 6.45
CA GLY A 78 -4.90 3.64 5.23
C GLY A 78 -3.76 4.57 4.76
N CYS A 79 -2.77 4.83 5.60
CA CYS A 79 -1.60 5.65 5.28
C CYS A 79 -0.34 4.80 5.07
N VAL A 80 -0.42 3.47 5.09
CA VAL A 80 0.75 2.60 4.93
C VAL A 80 0.71 1.94 3.57
N VAL A 81 1.82 2.02 2.85
CA VAL A 81 2.04 1.33 1.59
C VAL A 81 3.05 0.23 1.80
N VAL A 82 2.65 -1.00 1.51
CA VAL A 82 3.45 -2.20 1.70
C VAL A 82 3.87 -2.73 0.35
N VAL A 83 5.17 -2.74 0.08
CA VAL A 83 5.74 -3.17 -1.20
C VAL A 83 6.41 -4.53 -1.02
N ARG A 84 5.69 -5.59 -1.34
CA ARG A 84 6.19 -6.97 -1.32
C ARG A 84 7.03 -7.23 -2.57
N ARG A 85 8.28 -7.65 -2.39
CA ARG A 85 9.24 -7.85 -3.49
C ARG A 85 9.94 -9.20 -3.38
N ALA A 86 9.22 -10.32 -3.50
CA ALA A 86 9.87 -11.63 -3.43
C ALA A 86 10.97 -11.77 -4.52
N PRO A 87 12.20 -12.24 -4.22
CA PRO A 87 12.68 -12.81 -2.95
C PRO A 87 13.37 -11.80 -1.99
N LEU A 88 13.33 -10.50 -2.28
CA LEU A 88 13.87 -9.43 -1.45
C LEU A 88 12.91 -9.09 -0.28
N ALA A 89 13.45 -8.38 0.71
CA ALA A 89 12.69 -7.90 1.86
C ALA A 89 11.54 -6.97 1.44
N THR A 90 10.41 -7.10 2.15
CA THR A 90 9.26 -6.20 2.02
C THR A 90 9.65 -4.81 2.48
N LEU A 91 9.21 -3.78 1.75
CA LEU A 91 9.40 -2.39 2.16
C LEU A 91 8.10 -1.79 2.68
N PHE A 92 8.23 -0.98 3.72
CA PHE A 92 7.14 -0.22 4.30
C PHE A 92 7.35 1.26 4.06
N TYR A 93 6.30 1.93 3.60
CA TYR A 93 6.28 3.36 3.38
C TYR A 93 5.07 3.94 4.09
N ARG A 94 5.27 5.07 4.78
CA ARG A 94 4.17 5.89 5.29
C ARG A 94 3.85 6.97 4.27
N ASN A 95 2.62 7.00 3.81
CA ASN A 95 2.06 8.09 3.04
C ASN A 95 1.74 9.26 3.97
N MET A 96 2.41 10.39 3.74
CA MET A 96 2.19 11.61 4.50
C MET A 96 0.95 12.39 4.01
N LEU A 97 0.41 12.03 2.83
CA LEU A 97 -0.75 12.64 2.19
C LEU A 97 -1.85 11.58 1.95
N PRO A 98 -2.66 11.24 2.97
CA PRO A 98 -3.70 10.21 2.83
C PRO A 98 -4.75 10.54 1.78
N GLU A 99 -4.98 11.82 1.46
CA GLU A 99 -5.87 12.23 0.36
C GLU A 99 -5.36 11.83 -1.04
N LEU A 100 -4.07 11.55 -1.19
CA LEU A 100 -3.47 11.08 -2.42
C LEU A 100 -2.99 9.63 -2.25
N PRO A 101 -3.86 8.63 -2.49
CA PRO A 101 -3.49 7.23 -2.34
C PRO A 101 -2.39 6.86 -3.32
N VAL A 102 -1.51 5.96 -2.87
CA VAL A 102 -0.35 5.49 -3.64
C VAL A 102 -0.53 4.01 -3.95
N THR A 103 -0.23 3.66 -5.20
CA THR A 103 -0.21 2.28 -5.69
C THR A 103 1.19 1.90 -6.18
N THR A 104 1.45 0.60 -6.26
CA THR A 104 2.74 0.07 -6.72
C THR A 104 2.55 -0.72 -8.01
N CYS A 105 3.43 -0.53 -9.00
CA CYS A 105 3.44 -1.36 -10.19
C CYS A 105 3.80 -2.83 -9.82
N PRO A 106 3.01 -3.83 -10.25
CA PRO A 106 3.25 -5.23 -9.89
C PRO A 106 4.49 -5.83 -10.56
N ALA A 107 4.98 -5.22 -11.65
CA ALA A 107 6.14 -5.72 -12.40
C ALA A 107 7.46 -5.12 -11.91
N CYS A 108 7.51 -3.81 -11.67
CA CYS A 108 8.75 -3.11 -11.31
C CYS A 108 8.78 -2.58 -9.87
N HIS A 109 7.69 -2.75 -9.12
CA HIS A 109 7.56 -2.28 -7.74
C HIS A 109 7.79 -0.77 -7.56
N THR A 110 7.66 0.02 -8.64
CA THR A 110 7.71 1.48 -8.59
C THR A 110 6.39 2.03 -8.06
N LEU A 111 6.47 3.01 -7.17
CA LEU A 111 5.33 3.67 -6.52
C LEU A 111 4.84 4.84 -7.37
N TYR A 112 3.53 5.06 -7.38
CA TYR A 112 2.84 6.15 -8.08
C TYR A 112 1.62 6.58 -7.27
N TYR A 113 1.16 7.82 -7.42
CA TYR A 113 -0.21 8.11 -7.04
C TYR A 113 -1.16 7.27 -7.88
N THR A 114 -2.21 6.74 -7.25
CA THR A 114 -3.15 5.83 -7.91
C THR A 114 -3.75 6.48 -9.16
N GLU A 115 -4.16 7.75 -9.07
CA GLU A 115 -4.72 8.50 -10.20
C GLU A 115 -3.74 8.60 -11.38
N ASP A 116 -2.48 8.95 -11.14
CA ASP A 116 -1.47 9.06 -12.20
C ASP A 116 -1.19 7.70 -12.86
N TYR A 117 -1.10 6.64 -12.06
CA TYR A 117 -0.90 5.29 -12.58
C TYR A 117 -2.09 4.83 -13.45
N GLU A 118 -3.32 5.10 -13.02
CA GLU A 118 -4.53 4.79 -13.79
C GLU A 118 -4.58 5.58 -15.10
N VAL A 119 -4.32 6.89 -15.06
CA VAL A 119 -4.26 7.73 -16.27
C VAL A 119 -3.16 7.23 -17.22
N GLN A 120 -1.99 6.88 -16.70
CA GLN A 120 -0.87 6.34 -17.47
C GLN A 120 -1.24 5.00 -18.13
N LEU A 121 -1.96 4.13 -17.42
CA LEU A 121 -2.47 2.87 -17.99
C LEU A 121 -3.58 3.09 -19.02
N VAL A 122 -4.52 4.00 -18.80
CA VAL A 122 -5.60 4.29 -19.74
C VAL A 122 -5.07 4.94 -21.01
N THR A 123 -4.12 5.87 -20.88
CA THR A 123 -3.60 6.66 -22.02
C THR A 123 -2.53 5.91 -22.81
N ARG A 124 -1.68 5.12 -22.15
CA ARG A 124 -0.53 4.45 -22.80
C ARG A 124 -0.59 2.92 -22.76
N GLY A 125 -1.47 2.33 -21.94
CA GLY A 125 -1.61 0.87 -21.82
C GLY A 125 -0.54 0.18 -20.97
N HIS A 126 0.41 0.92 -20.39
CA HIS A 126 1.56 0.33 -19.69
C HIS A 126 2.13 1.24 -18.59
N CYS A 127 2.88 0.64 -17.66
CA CYS A 127 3.62 1.37 -16.62
C CYS A 127 4.57 2.41 -17.23
N GLY A 128 4.67 3.60 -16.60
CA GLY A 128 5.55 4.67 -17.06
C GLY A 128 7.05 4.33 -16.99
N PHE A 129 7.44 3.44 -16.07
CA PHE A 129 8.83 3.05 -15.86
C PHE A 129 9.21 1.79 -16.65
N CYS A 130 8.59 0.64 -16.36
CA CYS A 130 8.97 -0.64 -16.98
C CYS A 130 8.23 -0.97 -18.27
N ARG A 131 7.21 -0.19 -18.64
CA ARG A 131 6.36 -0.42 -19.83
C ARG A 131 5.62 -1.76 -19.86
N GLN A 132 5.47 -2.40 -18.70
CA GLN A 132 4.63 -3.59 -18.56
C GLN A 132 3.16 -3.18 -18.42
N PRO A 133 2.20 -3.91 -19.02
CA PRO A 133 0.78 -3.69 -18.79
C PRO A 133 0.38 -3.99 -17.33
N ALA A 134 -0.79 -3.50 -16.91
CA ALA A 134 -1.30 -3.68 -15.55
C ALA A 134 -1.46 -5.16 -15.16
N ALA A 135 -1.80 -6.01 -16.13
CA ALA A 135 -1.92 -7.45 -15.97
C ALA A 135 -0.55 -8.12 -16.19
N CYS A 136 0.35 -8.00 -15.21
CA CYS A 136 1.32 -9.07 -15.00
C CYS A 136 0.66 -10.03 -14.02
N ASP A 137 -0.19 -10.88 -14.58
CA ASP A 137 -0.90 -11.93 -13.87
C ASP A 137 0.12 -12.83 -13.13
N GLN A 138 0.09 -12.79 -11.80
CA GLN A 138 0.77 -13.76 -10.95
C GLN A 138 -0.16 -14.96 -10.68
N SER A 139 -1.08 -15.31 -11.59
CA SER A 139 -1.86 -16.54 -11.51
C SER A 139 -1.17 -17.65 -12.30
N GLU A 140 0.03 -18.04 -11.84
CA GLU A 140 0.46 -19.42 -12.02
C GLU A 140 -0.29 -20.34 -11.04
N ASP A 141 -1.63 -20.29 -10.94
CA ASP A 141 -2.40 -21.29 -10.19
C ASP A 141 -3.93 -21.28 -10.40
N HIS A 142 -4.47 -21.05 -11.62
CA HIS A 142 -5.88 -21.44 -11.85
C HIS A 142 -6.33 -21.64 -13.31
N GLU A 143 -5.50 -22.24 -14.17
CA GLU A 143 -5.98 -22.67 -15.50
C GLU A 143 -5.81 -24.17 -15.73
N ARG A 144 -6.51 -24.98 -14.91
CA ARG A 144 -6.83 -26.38 -15.23
C ARG A 144 -8.17 -26.88 -14.68
N ILE A 145 -9.18 -26.02 -14.60
CA ILE A 145 -10.57 -26.48 -14.47
C ILE A 145 -11.40 -25.90 -15.62
N TYR A 146 -10.97 -26.20 -16.84
CA TYR A 146 -11.89 -26.27 -17.96
C TYR A 146 -12.50 -27.69 -17.93
N MET A 147 -13.59 -27.87 -17.19
CA MET A 147 -14.42 -29.07 -17.35
C MET A 147 -15.19 -28.92 -18.67
N PRO A 148 -15.03 -29.83 -19.64
CA PRO A 148 -15.82 -29.81 -20.86
C PRO A 148 -17.31 -30.03 -20.54
N LEU A 149 -18.15 -29.08 -20.96
CA LEU A 149 -19.60 -29.19 -21.00
C LEU A 149 -20.00 -30.17 -22.12
N GLU A 150 -19.86 -31.47 -21.86
CA GLU A 150 -20.44 -32.53 -22.68
C GLU A 150 -21.02 -33.62 -21.76
N ASP A 151 -22.10 -33.31 -21.04
CA ASP A 151 -23.05 -34.33 -20.57
C ASP A 151 -24.42 -33.71 -20.24
N LEU A 152 -25.05 -33.13 -21.28
CA LEU A 152 -26.47 -32.79 -21.27
C LEU A 152 -27.16 -33.57 -22.38
N GLN A 153 -27.12 -34.91 -22.27
CA GLN A 153 -28.16 -35.74 -22.87
C GLN A 153 -29.26 -35.90 -21.82
N ILE A 154 -30.25 -35.04 -21.98
CA ILE A 154 -31.56 -35.14 -21.35
C ILE A 154 -32.20 -36.41 -21.91
N ASP A 155 -32.18 -37.50 -21.14
CA ASP A 155 -33.11 -38.60 -21.36
C ASP A 155 -34.51 -38.11 -20.98
N SER A 156 -35.33 -37.84 -21.98
CA SER A 156 -36.77 -37.66 -21.81
C SER A 156 -37.49 -38.31 -23.01
N GLU A 157 -38.20 -39.39 -22.67
CA GLU A 157 -39.38 -39.96 -23.33
C GLU A 157 -39.22 -40.60 -24.72
N ASN A 158 -39.14 -41.95 -24.74
CA ASN A 158 -40.27 -42.80 -25.18
C ASN A 158 -40.12 -44.26 -24.71
#